data_AF-A0A5P0JLG5-F1
#
_entry.id   AF-A0A5P0JLG5-F1
#
_cell.length_a   1.000
_cell.length_b   1.000
_cell.length_c   1.000
_cell.angle_alpha   90.00
_cell.angle_beta   90.00
_cell.angle_gamma   90.00
#
_symmetry.space_group_name_H-M   'P 1'
#
loop_
_entity.id
_entity.type
_entity.pdbx_description
1 polymer ?
#
loop_
_entity_poly.entity_id
_entity_poly.type
_entity_poly.pdbx_seq_one_letter_code
_entity_poly.pdbx_strand_id
1 'polypeptide(L)'
;RNAFILYEAIHIASMVVGAFSPNMDFLIACRFVMGVGLGALLVTLFAGFTEYMPGRNRGTWSSRVSFIGNWSYPLCSLIAMGLTALISAEWNWRVQLLIPAILSLIATAL
;
A
#
# COMPACT_ATOMS: atom_id res chain seq x y z
N ARG A 1 17.44 -4.66 -0.53
CA ARG A 1 16.98 -4.01 -1.79
C ARG A 1 16.14 -4.96 -2.66
N ASN A 2 16.66 -6.09 -3.13
CA ASN A 2 15.90 -6.99 -4.03
C ASN A 2 14.62 -7.59 -3.41
N ALA A 3 14.66 -7.94 -2.12
CA ALA A 3 13.49 -8.45 -1.40
C ALA A 3 12.36 -7.41 -1.29
N PHE A 4 12.70 -6.13 -1.09
CA PHE A 4 11.73 -5.04 -0.99
C PHE A 4 10.96 -4.86 -2.30
N ILE A 5 11.69 -4.77 -3.42
CA ILE A 5 11.11 -4.61 -4.76
C ILE A 5 10.22 -5.81 -5.13
N LEU A 6 10.62 -7.03 -4.72
CA LEU A 6 9.84 -8.24 -4.97
C LEU A 6 8.48 -8.20 -4.25
N TYR A 7 8.46 -7.88 -2.95
CA TYR A 7 7.22 -7.82 -2.18
C TYR A 7 6.32 -6.67 -2.61
N GLU A 8 6.91 -5.55 -3.01
CA GLU A 8 6.19 -4.41 -3.58
C GLU A 8 5.53 -4.80 -4.92
N ALA A 9 6.26 -5.45 -5.82
CA ALA A 9 5.73 -5.90 -7.11
C ALA A 9 4.58 -6.91 -6.95
N ILE A 10 4.70 -7.85 -6.00
CA ILE A 10 3.61 -8.81 -5.67
C ILE A 10 2.37 -8.05 -5.19
N HIS A 11 2.56 -7.04 -4.33
CA HIS A 11 1.47 -6.22 -3.82
C HIS A 11 0.79 -5.42 -4.95
N ILE A 12 1.56 -4.75 -5.81
CA ILE A 12 1.03 -3.98 -6.96
C ILE A 12 0.27 -4.90 -7.93
N ALA A 13 0.85 -6.05 -8.30
CA ALA A 13 0.22 -7.00 -9.20
C ALA A 13 -1.14 -7.47 -8.66
N SER A 14 -1.20 -7.78 -7.35
CA SER A 14 -2.46 -8.18 -6.72
C SER A 14 -3.51 -7.06 -6.68
N MET A 15 -3.10 -5.79 -6.57
CA MET A 15 -3.98 -4.61 -6.64
C MET A 15 -4.60 -4.39 -8.01
N VAL A 16 -3.78 -4.49 -9.06
CA VAL A 16 -4.28 -4.36 -10.44
C VAL A 16 -5.25 -5.50 -10.75
N VAL A 17 -4.89 -6.74 -10.40
CA VAL A 17 -5.77 -7.92 -10.61
C VAL A 17 -7.07 -7.81 -9.81
N GLY A 18 -7.00 -7.32 -8.56
CA GLY A 18 -8.18 -7.11 -7.72
C GLY A 18 -9.15 -6.03 -8.24
N ALA A 19 -8.64 -5.00 -8.93
CA ALA A 19 -9.47 -3.95 -9.53
C ALA A 19 -10.34 -4.45 -10.71
N PHE A 20 -9.90 -5.51 -11.39
CA PHE A 20 -10.64 -6.14 -12.50
C PHE A 20 -11.46 -7.36 -12.08
N SER A 21 -11.58 -7.63 -10.77
CA SER A 21 -12.29 -8.82 -10.28
C SER A 21 -13.76 -8.85 -10.71
N PRO A 22 -14.22 -9.97 -11.32
CA PRO A 22 -15.63 -10.18 -11.66
C PRO A 22 -16.45 -10.81 -10.53
N ASN A 23 -15.82 -11.51 -9.57
CA ASN A 23 -16.49 -12.31 -8.53
C ASN A 23 -15.95 -11.99 -7.12
N MET A 24 -16.82 -12.10 -6.11
CA MET A 24 -16.50 -11.78 -4.71
C MET A 24 -15.38 -12.68 -4.15
N ASP A 25 -15.39 -13.97 -4.48
CA ASP A 25 -14.35 -14.92 -4.02
C ASP A 25 -12.96 -14.58 -4.57
N PHE A 26 -12.91 -14.10 -5.82
CA PHE A 26 -11.66 -13.67 -6.45
C PHE A 26 -11.12 -12.38 -5.80
N LEU A 27 -12.00 -11.45 -5.41
CA LEU A 27 -11.63 -10.28 -4.62
C LEU A 27 -11.01 -10.66 -3.28
N ILE A 28 -11.59 -11.64 -2.58
CA ILE A 28 -11.09 -12.11 -1.29
C ILE A 28 -9.71 -12.75 -1.46
N ALA A 29 -9.52 -13.58 -2.50
CA ALA A 29 -8.21 -14.16 -2.81
C ALA A 29 -7.15 -13.09 -3.13
N CYS A 30 -7.49 -12.10 -3.96
CA CYS A 30 -6.60 -10.96 -4.23
C CYS A 30 -6.26 -10.18 -2.95
N ARG A 31 -7.23 -9.98 -2.05
CA ARG A 31 -7.02 -9.30 -0.76
C ARG A 31 -6.09 -10.09 0.16
N PHE A 32 -6.20 -11.42 0.15
CA PHE A 32 -5.27 -12.27 0.89
C PHE A 32 -3.83 -12.09 0.38
N VAL A 33 -3.63 -12.13 -0.94
CA VAL A 33 -2.31 -11.92 -1.55
C VAL A 33 -1.77 -10.51 -1.28
N MET A 34 -2.64 -9.48 -1.38
CA MET A 34 -2.28 -8.11 -1.00
C MET A 34 -1.80 -8.04 0.46
N GLY A 35 -2.54 -8.66 1.37
CA GLY A 35 -2.22 -8.67 2.81
C GLY A 35 -0.90 -9.35 3.11
N VAL A 36 -0.61 -10.48 2.44
CA VAL A 36 0.68 -11.18 2.56
C VAL A 36 1.82 -10.30 2.04
N GLY A 37 1.65 -9.68 0.88
CA GLY A 37 2.65 -8.76 0.31
C GLY A 37 2.93 -7.56 1.22
N LEU A 38 1.87 -6.93 1.74
CA LEU A 38 1.98 -5.79 2.65
C LEU A 38 2.66 -6.18 3.97
N GLY A 39 2.32 -7.34 4.54
CA GLY A 39 2.93 -7.84 5.77
C GLY A 39 4.44 -8.09 5.62
N ALA A 40 4.85 -8.72 4.51
CA ALA A 40 6.27 -8.92 4.20
C ALA A 40 7.01 -7.60 3.96
N LEU A 41 6.37 -6.64 3.30
CA LEU A 41 6.93 -5.33 3.03
C LEU A 41 7.15 -4.53 4.32
N LEU A 42 6.20 -4.57 5.25
CA LEU A 42 6.31 -3.87 6.53
C LEU A 42 7.51 -4.40 7.33
N VAL A 43 7.66 -5.72 7.44
CA VAL A 43 8.77 -6.36 8.16
C VAL A 43 10.11 -6.03 7.52
N THR A 44 10.22 -6.13 6.20
CA THR A 44 11.48 -5.85 5.49
C THR A 44 11.86 -4.37 5.53
N LEU A 45 10.88 -3.46 5.45
CA LEU A 45 11.10 -2.02 5.56
C LEU A 45 11.60 -1.64 6.96
N PHE A 46 10.93 -2.11 8.02
CA PHE A 46 11.36 -1.81 9.39
C PHE A 46 12.71 -2.44 9.72
N ALA A 47 12.96 -3.68 9.29
CA ALA A 47 14.25 -4.34 9.47
C ALA A 47 15.38 -3.54 8.80
N GLY A 48 15.20 -3.17 7.52
CA GLY A 48 16.17 -2.35 6.81
C GLY A 48 16.37 -0.97 7.45
N PHE A 49 15.29 -0.34 7.91
CA PHE A 49 15.38 0.97 8.56
C PHE A 49 16.24 0.93 9.83
N THR A 50 16.12 -0.13 10.65
CA THR A 50 16.91 -0.26 11.89
C THR A 50 18.42 -0.37 11.66
N GLU A 51 18.84 -0.87 10.49
CA GLU A 51 20.25 -1.04 10.12
C GLU A 51 20.95 0.29 9.82
N TYR A 52 20.21 1.26 9.26
CA TYR A 52 20.72 2.59 8.94
C TYR A 52 20.56 3.63 10.07
N MET A 53 19.96 3.24 11.20
CA MET A 53 19.63 4.18 12.27
C MET A 53 20.67 4.26 13.39
N PRO A 54 21.17 5.47 13.74
CA PRO A 54 22.06 5.66 14.88
C PRO A 54 21.35 5.33 16.19
N GLY A 55 21.97 4.50 17.04
CA GLY A 55 21.42 3.94 18.28
C GLY A 55 20.78 4.96 19.23
N ARG A 56 21.32 6.18 19.29
CA ARG A 56 20.89 7.26 20.19
C ARG A 56 19.48 7.80 19.88
N ASN A 57 19.06 7.80 18.61
CA ASN A 57 17.83 8.48 18.17
C ASN A 57 16.83 7.52 17.48
N ARG A 58 17.02 6.20 17.60
CA ARG A 58 16.18 5.17 16.93
C ARG A 58 14.69 5.35 17.19
N GLY A 59 14.31 5.67 18.43
CA GLY A 59 12.90 5.87 18.80
C GLY A 59 12.26 7.08 18.12
N THR A 60 12.97 8.21 18.01
CA THR A 60 12.45 9.43 17.36
C THR A 60 12.25 9.22 15.86
N TRP A 61 13.17 8.51 15.22
CA TRP A 61 13.08 8.24 13.80
C TRP A 61 12.03 7.17 13.46
N SER A 62 11.91 6.11 14.27
CA SER A 62 10.83 5.13 14.13
C SER A 62 9.45 5.77 14.34
N SER A 63 9.33 6.71 15.29
CA SER A 63 8.11 7.49 15.50
C SER A 63 7.75 8.36 14.30
N ARG A 64 8.73 9.01 13.64
CA ARG A 64 8.51 9.77 12.41
C ARG A 64 8.03 8.90 11.25
N VAL A 65 8.65 7.74 11.04
CA VAL A 65 8.23 6.77 10.01
C VAL A 65 6.82 6.28 10.27
N SER A 66 6.51 5.95 11.53
CA SER A 66 5.18 5.50 11.95
C SER A 66 4.14 6.61 11.78
N PHE A 67 4.49 7.87 12.08
CA PHE A 67 3.60 9.01 11.84
C PHE A 67 3.25 9.14 10.36
N ILE A 68 4.24 9.09 9.47
CA ILE A 68 4.03 9.15 8.02
C ILE A 68 3.17 7.96 7.53
N GLY A 69 3.44 6.75 8.01
CA GLY A 69 2.64 5.56 7.67
C GLY A 69 1.19 5.62 8.18
N ASN A 70 0.95 6.24 9.33
CA ASN A 70 -0.42 6.43 9.84
C ASN A 70 -1.18 7.52 9.08
N TRP A 71 -0.49 8.52 8.53
CA TRP A 71 -1.10 9.55 7.67
C TRP A 71 -1.66 8.99 6.36
N SER A 72 -1.28 7.78 5.96
CA SER A 72 -1.86 7.11 4.79
C SER A 72 -3.38 6.90 4.93
N TYR A 73 -3.88 6.61 6.14
CA TYR A 73 -5.31 6.40 6.39
C TYR A 73 -6.18 7.65 6.17
N PRO A 74 -5.90 8.81 6.78
CA PRO A 74 -6.67 10.03 6.53
C PRO A 74 -6.54 10.50 5.07
N LEU A 75 -5.37 10.34 4.45
CA LEU A 75 -5.20 10.67 3.03
C LEU A 75 -6.07 9.78 2.13
N CYS A 76 -6.08 8.47 2.36
CA CYS A 76 -6.91 7.54 1.59
C CYS A 76 -8.41 7.85 1.77
N SER A 77 -8.83 8.16 3.01
CA SER A 77 -10.20 8.57 3.31
C SER A 77 -10.58 9.90 2.64
N LEU A 78 -9.67 10.87 2.58
CA LEU A 78 -9.92 12.17 1.94
C LEU A 78 -10.10 12.00 0.42
N ILE A 79 -9.25 11.18 -0.20
CA ILE A 79 -9.36 10.85 -1.63
C ILE A 79 -10.68 10.12 -1.89
N ALA A 80 -11.06 9.15 -1.05
CA ALA A 80 -12.32 8.44 -1.16
C ALA A 80 -13.53 9.38 -1.05
N MET A 81 -13.52 10.33 -0.11
CA MET A 81 -14.58 11.33 0.03
C MET A 81 -14.68 12.23 -1.22
N GLY A 82 -13.55 12.70 -1.75
CA GLY A 82 -13.53 13.52 -2.97
C GLY A 82 -14.01 12.74 -4.21
N LEU A 83 -13.64 11.47 -4.35
CA LEU A 83 -14.08 10.63 -5.46
C LEU A 83 -15.58 10.31 -5.39
N THR A 84 -16.12 10.13 -4.19
CA THR A 84 -17.54 9.82 -3.96
C THR A 84 -18.46 10.95 -4.40
N ALA A 85 -17.98 12.20 -4.40
CA ALA A 85 -18.74 13.34 -4.91
C ALA A 85 -18.79 13.41 -6.46
N LEU A 86 -17.89 12.71 -7.16
CA LEU A 86 -17.69 12.84 -8.61
C LEU A 86 -18.08 11.57 -9.42
N ILE A 87 -18.11 10.40 -8.79
CA ILE A 87 -18.26 9.10 -9.48
C ILE A 87 -19.34 8.22 -8.81
N SER A 88 -20.14 7.53 -9.64
CA SER A 88 -21.16 6.57 -9.19
C SER A 88 -20.56 5.44 -8.33
N ALA A 89 -21.28 5.01 -7.29
CA ALA A 89 -20.82 4.07 -6.27
C ALA A 89 -20.27 2.73 -6.80
N GLU A 90 -20.76 2.28 -7.97
CA GLU A 90 -20.33 1.04 -8.61
C GLU A 90 -18.91 1.11 -9.19
N TRP A 91 -18.42 2.29 -9.56
CA TRP A 91 -17.08 2.49 -10.12
C TRP A 91 -16.06 2.95 -9.08
N ASN A 92 -16.53 3.56 -7.99
CA ASN A 92 -15.69 4.18 -6.97
C ASN A 92 -14.73 3.18 -6.32
N TRP A 93 -15.20 1.99 -5.93
CA TRP A 93 -14.37 0.97 -5.26
C TRP A 93 -13.26 0.40 -6.17
N ARG A 94 -13.47 0.37 -7.49
CA ARG A 94 -12.44 -0.07 -8.46
C ARG A 94 -11.34 0.97 -8.58
N VAL A 95 -11.73 2.24 -8.68
CA VAL A 95 -10.79 3.36 -8.82
C VAL A 95 -9.98 3.55 -7.53
N GLN A 96 -10.59 3.36 -6.36
CA GLN A 96 -9.89 3.38 -5.07
C GLN A 96 -8.80 2.30 -4.93
N LEU A 97 -8.90 1.18 -5.66
CA LEU A 97 -7.85 0.16 -5.71
C LEU A 97 -6.75 0.48 -6.74
N LEU A 98 -7.12 1.15 -7.83
CA LEU A 98 -6.20 1.54 -8.90
C LEU A 98 -5.31 2.74 -8.53
N ILE A 99 -5.82 3.73 -7.80
CA ILE A 99 -5.05 4.91 -7.37
C ILE A 99 -3.78 4.53 -6.59
N PRO A 100 -3.86 3.74 -5.49
CA PRO A 100 -2.66 3.33 -4.76
C PRO A 100 -1.75 2.40 -5.57
N ALA A 101 -2.31 1.58 -6.48
CA ALA A 101 -1.52 0.73 -7.37
C ALA A 101 -0.63 1.55 -8.33
N ILE A 102 -1.19 2.60 -8.94
CA ILE A 102 -0.46 3.51 -9.83
C ILE A 102 0.60 4.30 -9.04
N LEU A 103 0.24 4.80 -7.85
CA LEU A 103 1.19 5.54 -7.02
C LEU A 103 2.37 4.67 -6.57
N SER A 104 2.10 3.41 -6.21
CA SER A 104 3.14 2.44 -5.86
C SER A 104 3.98 2.05 -7.08
N LEU A 105 3.38 1.90 -8.27
CA LEU A 105 4.14 1.66 -9.50
C LEU A 105 5.11 2.80 -9.82
N ILE A 106 4.68 4.06 -9.66
CA ILE A 106 5.53 5.23 -9.83
C ILE A 106 6.67 5.20 -8.80
N ALA A 107 6.38 4.84 -7.54
CA ALA A 107 7.38 4.74 -6.49
C ALA A 107 8.43 3.63 -6.77
N THR A 108 8.03 2.52 -7.39
CA THR A 108 8.96 1.45 -7.79
C THR A 108 9.82 1.83 -9.00
N ALA A 109 9.30 2.68 -9.90
CA ALA A 109 10.00 3.10 -11.13
C ALA A 109 11.02 4.24 -10.92
N LEU A 110 10.88 4.99 -9.82
CA LEU A 110 11.76 6.10 -9.44
C LEU A 110 12.96 5.61 -8.59
#